data_AF-A0A1S9RKL9-F1
#
_entry.id   AF-A0A1S9RKL9-F1
#
_cell.length_a   1.000
_cell.length_b   1.000
_cell.length_c   1.000
_cell.angle_alpha   90.00
_cell.angle_beta   90.00
_cell.angle_gamma   90.00
#
_symmetry.space_group_name_H-M   'P 1'
#
loop_
_entity.id
_entity.type
_entity.pdbx_description
1 polymer ?
#
loop_
_entity_poly.entity_id
_entity_poly.type
_entity_poly.pdbx_seq_one_letter_code
_entity_poly.pdbx_strand_id
1 'polypeptide(L)'
;MATESTPAPSSKTPRAEDFMVGWLCVLQAEYRAALAILDEKYDNTSFVRGHGDRNDYVLGRVGPHNVMINMPPAGWQGQVHASRIALDMRSTFPRLRFVLLVGIAGGVPYPEDIRLGDVVIGTQVFPFSTGKDTQFGRQHTGMIRTPSRELLGAIMFLMQRFWAPEELLLSESIENIRSRAGRGGAAFARPLQDRLYNNDIGHPGDQCDCKQPQSLKRAQLKHRDDREGDFVQIFQGCIGSENTVMKNAQTRDDDAREMNILCYEMEATSVMDCVPCLPIRGIADYADAHKNNQWHLYAALSAATCARELLLSLKPEFVTRFPLNVSGDIVDRYMEGAVSNPNVFSGSEIEKLRQTRDSLMERCRFLHEVSVKELENMPNSSSTKKDKARELKKFQEILGKHLEHLNQVLENHDDLLSSSDPEVREEYRRLRAQLREDKKAIDALARTAEGFLEEAANMLTTLAVYLDDRGVGIAGIVVRYVGRMLTRWRSSPMSPTVVFQWVCRKTWTVSSSQEEEFFIEMGHIEMGRQGPIKL
;
A
#
# COMPACT_ATOMS: atom_id res chain seq x y z
N MET A 1 -24.04 46.19 5.43
CA MET A 1 -23.92 45.33 4.24
C MET A 1 -22.44 45.09 3.99
N ALA A 2 -21.89 44.03 4.58
CA ALA A 2 -20.55 43.57 4.29
C ALA A 2 -20.70 42.44 3.27
N THR A 3 -20.15 42.63 2.08
CA THR A 3 -20.13 41.65 1.00
C THR A 3 -19.27 40.47 1.44
N GLU A 4 -19.90 39.31 1.62
CA GLU A 4 -19.22 38.02 1.72
C GLU A 4 -18.39 37.83 0.44
N SER A 5 -17.07 37.92 0.59
CA SER A 5 -16.13 37.53 -0.45
C SER A 5 -16.27 36.02 -0.65
N THR A 6 -16.80 35.61 -1.79
CA THR A 6 -16.79 34.23 -2.29
C THR A 6 -15.36 33.68 -2.13
N PRO A 7 -15.17 32.48 -1.54
CA PRO A 7 -13.84 31.88 -1.47
C PRO A 7 -13.28 31.72 -2.89
N ALA A 8 -12.02 32.09 -3.08
CA ALA A 8 -11.29 31.81 -4.31
C ALA A 8 -11.41 30.31 -4.66
N PRO A 9 -11.42 29.94 -5.97
CA PRO A 9 -11.54 28.54 -6.36
C PRO A 9 -10.43 27.73 -5.69
N SER A 10 -10.83 26.69 -4.95
CA SER A 10 -9.94 25.79 -4.22
C SER A 10 -8.82 25.29 -5.13
N SER A 11 -7.60 25.16 -4.58
CA SER A 11 -6.49 24.45 -5.21
C SER A 11 -7.02 23.14 -5.80
N LYS A 12 -6.71 22.87 -7.07
CA LYS A 12 -7.19 21.68 -7.77
C LYS A 12 -6.76 20.44 -6.96
N THR A 13 -7.71 19.65 -6.46
CA THR A 13 -7.43 18.42 -5.72
C THR A 13 -6.46 17.55 -6.53
N PRO A 14 -5.33 17.09 -5.94
CA PRO A 14 -4.42 16.16 -6.61
C PRO A 14 -5.14 14.87 -7.00
N ARG A 15 -4.72 14.24 -8.10
CA ARG A 15 -5.30 12.97 -8.56
C ARG A 15 -4.80 11.83 -7.67
N ALA A 16 -5.48 10.68 -7.66
CA ALA A 16 -5.08 9.54 -6.83
C ALA A 16 -3.65 9.07 -7.19
N GLU A 17 -3.24 9.21 -8.45
CA GLU A 17 -1.87 8.94 -8.91
C GLU A 17 -0.79 9.90 -8.34
N ASP A 18 -1.17 11.08 -7.86
CA ASP A 18 -0.23 12.07 -7.30
C ASP A 18 0.10 11.78 -5.82
N PHE A 19 -0.49 10.74 -5.24
CA PHE A 19 -0.30 10.33 -3.86
C PHE A 19 0.62 9.10 -3.74
N MET A 20 1.76 9.28 -3.07
CA MET A 20 2.81 8.26 -2.96
C MET A 20 3.11 7.81 -1.52
N VAL A 21 2.62 8.54 -0.52
CA VAL A 21 2.90 8.27 0.89
C VAL A 21 1.59 7.96 1.62
N GLY A 22 1.52 6.75 2.17
CA GLY A 22 0.43 6.33 3.04
C GLY A 22 0.72 6.65 4.48
N TRP A 23 -0.31 7.03 5.20
CA TRP A 23 -0.28 7.22 6.63
C TRP A 23 -1.33 6.33 7.26
N LEU A 24 -0.87 5.30 7.96
CA LEU A 24 -1.72 4.33 8.62
C LEU A 24 -1.80 4.63 10.10
N CYS A 25 -3.02 4.82 10.59
CA CYS A 25 -3.36 4.95 11.99
C CYS A 25 -4.50 3.99 12.34
N VAL A 26 -4.55 3.53 13.59
CA VAL A 26 -5.44 2.45 14.04
C VAL A 26 -6.39 2.98 15.12
N LEU A 27 -5.92 3.90 15.96
CA LEU A 27 -6.70 4.49 17.04
C LEU A 27 -7.20 5.89 16.70
N GLN A 28 -8.29 6.30 17.32
CA GLN A 28 -8.84 7.65 17.16
C GLN A 28 -7.85 8.75 17.58
N ALA A 29 -7.03 8.50 18.62
CA ALA A 29 -6.01 9.44 19.05
C ALA A 29 -4.93 9.66 17.98
N GLU A 30 -4.52 8.57 17.33
CA GLU A 30 -3.53 8.56 16.24
C GLU A 30 -4.08 9.27 15.01
N TYR A 31 -5.33 8.98 14.64
CA TYR A 31 -6.01 9.67 13.54
C TYR A 31 -6.11 11.18 13.79
N ARG A 32 -6.50 11.60 14.99
CA ARG A 32 -6.56 13.04 15.34
C ARG A 32 -5.19 13.70 15.24
N ALA A 33 -4.13 13.04 15.68
CA ALA A 33 -2.76 13.53 15.55
C ALA A 33 -2.34 13.64 14.07
N ALA A 34 -2.63 12.62 13.26
CA ALA A 34 -2.37 12.62 11.81
C ALA A 34 -3.06 13.80 11.09
N LEU A 35 -4.29 14.15 11.49
CA LEU A 35 -4.98 15.30 10.93
C LEU A 35 -4.40 16.66 11.37
N ALA A 36 -3.77 16.72 12.55
CA ALA A 36 -3.20 17.96 13.08
C ALA A 36 -1.86 18.32 12.40
N ILE A 37 -1.15 17.34 11.86
CA ILE A 37 0.16 17.56 11.21
C ILE A 37 0.06 18.04 9.76
N LEU A 38 -1.11 17.91 9.12
CA LEU A 38 -1.34 18.34 7.74
C LEU A 38 -1.18 19.85 7.58
N ASP A 39 -0.49 20.27 6.53
CA ASP A 39 -0.39 21.67 6.13
C ASP A 39 -1.61 22.11 5.30
N GLU A 40 -2.21 21.16 4.58
CA GLU A 40 -3.41 21.36 3.74
C GLU A 40 -4.24 20.08 3.73
N LYS A 41 -5.57 20.23 3.73
CA LYS A 41 -6.53 19.14 3.51
C LYS A 41 -7.19 19.35 2.16
N TYR A 42 -7.21 18.30 1.35
CA TYR A 42 -7.84 18.31 0.04
C TYR A 42 -9.29 17.86 0.12
N ASP A 43 -10.11 18.36 -0.80
CA ASP A 43 -11.43 17.82 -1.02
C ASP A 43 -11.32 16.37 -1.51
N ASN A 44 -12.02 15.46 -0.84
CA ASN A 44 -12.00 14.03 -1.12
C ASN A 44 -13.32 13.52 -1.73
N THR A 45 -14.22 14.43 -2.12
CA THR A 45 -15.53 14.07 -2.68
C THR A 45 -15.46 13.43 -4.07
N SER A 46 -14.34 13.59 -4.79
CA SER A 46 -14.25 13.24 -6.20
C SER A 46 -13.30 12.09 -6.54
N PHE A 47 -12.63 11.44 -5.58
CA PHE A 47 -11.71 10.34 -5.89
C PHE A 47 -12.42 8.98 -5.85
N VAL A 48 -12.07 8.10 -6.79
CA VAL A 48 -12.70 6.78 -6.89
C VAL A 48 -11.84 5.71 -6.22
N ARG A 49 -12.41 5.08 -5.19
CA ARG A 49 -11.80 3.94 -4.49
C ARG A 49 -11.61 2.74 -5.41
N GLY A 50 -10.58 1.95 -5.13
CA GLY A 50 -10.39 0.63 -5.71
C GLY A 50 -11.57 -0.30 -5.39
N HIS A 51 -11.81 -1.26 -6.26
CA HIS A 51 -12.88 -2.23 -6.08
C HIS A 51 -12.69 -3.03 -4.77
N GLY A 52 -13.76 -3.11 -3.99
CA GLY A 52 -13.78 -3.81 -2.70
C GLY A 52 -13.13 -3.05 -1.53
N ASP A 53 -12.53 -1.88 -1.78
CA ASP A 53 -12.05 -0.99 -0.72
C ASP A 53 -13.24 -0.28 -0.06
N ARG A 54 -13.36 -0.46 1.26
CA ARG A 54 -14.42 0.12 2.09
C ARG A 54 -13.89 1.15 3.08
N ASN A 55 -12.60 1.48 3.01
CA ASN A 55 -12.01 2.47 3.88
C ASN A 55 -12.38 3.88 3.41
N ASP A 56 -12.39 4.80 4.35
CA ASP A 56 -12.45 6.23 4.07
C ASP A 56 -11.07 6.84 4.26
N TYR A 57 -10.74 7.85 3.46
CA TYR A 57 -9.44 8.50 3.46
C TYR A 57 -9.58 10.01 3.61
N VAL A 58 -8.67 10.60 4.37
CA VAL A 58 -8.40 12.03 4.30
C VAL A 58 -7.17 12.23 3.45
N LEU A 59 -7.33 13.06 2.42
CA LEU A 59 -6.26 13.46 1.53
C LEU A 59 -5.70 14.80 2.00
N GLY A 60 -4.39 14.93 2.02
CA GLY A 60 -3.75 16.17 2.42
C GLY A 60 -2.30 16.26 2.00
N ARG A 61 -1.65 17.30 2.48
CA ARG A 61 -0.24 17.57 2.19
C ARG A 61 0.56 17.79 3.46
N VAL A 62 1.78 17.27 3.44
CA VAL A 62 2.82 17.50 4.44
C VAL A 62 4.08 17.96 3.70
N GLY A 63 4.43 19.23 3.86
CA GLY A 63 5.51 19.85 3.10
C GLY A 63 5.30 19.68 1.60
N PRO A 64 6.24 19.05 0.87
CA PRO A 64 6.12 18.81 -0.56
C PRO A 64 5.42 17.48 -0.92
N HIS A 65 4.95 16.70 0.06
CA HIS A 65 4.39 15.36 -0.17
C HIS A 65 2.87 15.33 -0.02
N ASN A 66 2.19 14.74 -1.00
CA ASN A 66 0.78 14.37 -0.89
C ASN A 66 0.66 13.06 -0.08
N VAL A 67 -0.15 13.10 0.97
CA VAL A 67 -0.32 12.00 1.92
C VAL A 67 -1.78 11.56 1.95
N MET A 68 -2.01 10.24 1.95
CA MET A 68 -3.34 9.68 2.19
C MET A 68 -3.40 9.02 3.57
N ILE A 69 -4.32 9.50 4.41
CA ILE A 69 -4.51 9.05 5.80
C ILE A 69 -5.78 8.20 5.86
N ASN A 70 -5.72 6.97 6.36
CA ASN A 70 -6.94 6.18 6.59
C ASN A 70 -7.76 6.76 7.75
N MET A 71 -9.08 6.65 7.67
CA MET A 71 -9.95 6.81 8.83
C MET A 71 -10.16 5.44 9.47
N PRO A 72 -9.63 5.18 10.69
CA PRO A 72 -9.79 3.89 11.33
C PRO A 72 -11.25 3.70 11.78
N PRO A 73 -11.93 2.60 11.42
CA PRO A 73 -13.25 2.28 11.95
C PRO A 73 -13.20 2.09 13.47
N ALA A 74 -14.25 2.50 14.17
CA ALA A 74 -14.30 2.38 15.62
C ALA A 74 -14.18 0.90 16.06
N GLY A 75 -13.22 0.62 16.95
CA GLY A 75 -12.99 -0.71 17.52
C GLY A 75 -12.18 -1.67 16.64
N TRP A 76 -11.78 -1.26 15.42
CA TRP A 76 -10.90 -2.08 14.57
C TRP A 76 -9.45 -1.88 15.00
N GLN A 77 -8.83 -2.92 15.56
CA GLN A 77 -7.46 -2.89 16.08
C GLN A 77 -6.71 -4.17 15.74
N GLY A 78 -5.38 -4.11 15.73
CA GLY A 78 -4.52 -5.27 15.52
C GLY A 78 -4.23 -5.59 14.05
N GLN A 79 -3.37 -6.60 13.90
CA GLN A 79 -2.68 -6.99 12.67
C GLN A 79 -3.57 -7.16 11.43
N VAL A 80 -4.68 -7.90 11.56
CA VAL A 80 -5.55 -8.25 10.42
C VAL A 80 -6.22 -7.02 9.81
N HIS A 81 -6.67 -6.10 10.66
CA HIS A 81 -7.34 -4.89 10.19
C HIS A 81 -6.34 -3.91 9.57
N ALA A 82 -5.17 -3.73 10.19
CA ALA A 82 -4.13 -2.85 9.68
C ALA A 82 -3.57 -3.34 8.32
N SER A 83 -3.30 -4.63 8.18
CA SER A 83 -2.84 -5.21 6.90
C SER A 83 -3.90 -5.07 5.80
N ARG A 84 -5.18 -5.26 6.15
CA ARG A 84 -6.28 -5.05 5.20
C ARG A 84 -6.35 -3.60 4.71
N ILE A 85 -6.27 -2.63 5.63
CA ILE A 85 -6.26 -1.20 5.28
C ILE A 85 -5.07 -0.89 4.36
N ALA A 86 -3.88 -1.42 4.65
CA ALA A 86 -2.69 -1.21 3.84
C ALA A 86 -2.83 -1.79 2.42
N LEU A 87 -3.40 -2.99 2.28
CA LEU A 87 -3.69 -3.60 0.98
C LEU A 87 -4.74 -2.81 0.19
N ASP A 88 -5.78 -2.34 0.87
CA ASP A 88 -6.85 -1.56 0.24
C ASP A 88 -6.35 -0.17 -0.20
N MET A 89 -5.47 0.46 0.60
CA MET A 89 -4.74 1.68 0.19
C MET A 89 -4.01 1.48 -1.14
N ARG A 90 -3.33 0.34 -1.35
CA ARG A 90 -2.63 0.07 -2.62
C ARG A 90 -3.58 -0.06 -3.81
N SER A 91 -4.80 -0.58 -3.62
CA SER A 91 -5.79 -0.65 -4.71
C SER A 91 -6.44 0.67 -5.04
N THR A 92 -6.48 1.60 -4.10
CA THR A 92 -7.05 2.94 -4.33
C THR A 92 -5.99 3.93 -4.82
N PHE A 93 -4.77 3.84 -4.28
CA PHE A 93 -3.63 4.69 -4.62
C PHE A 93 -2.53 3.83 -5.24
N PRO A 94 -2.58 3.59 -6.56
CA PRO A 94 -1.75 2.58 -7.21
C PRO A 94 -0.27 3.00 -7.30
N ARG A 95 0.05 4.25 -6.94
CA ARG A 95 1.42 4.78 -6.86
C ARG A 95 1.98 4.83 -5.44
N LEU A 96 1.26 4.29 -4.46
CA LEU A 96 1.76 4.17 -3.08
C LEU A 96 3.14 3.51 -3.06
N ARG A 97 4.13 4.21 -2.51
CA ARG A 97 5.53 3.76 -2.40
C ARG A 97 5.81 3.11 -1.07
N PHE A 98 5.32 3.70 0.00
CA PHE A 98 5.45 3.18 1.35
C PHE A 98 4.34 3.74 2.25
N VAL A 99 4.17 3.09 3.39
CA VAL A 99 3.27 3.51 4.47
C VAL A 99 4.10 3.90 5.69
N LEU A 100 3.81 5.07 6.27
CA LEU A 100 4.19 5.39 7.64
C LEU A 100 3.12 4.82 8.56
N LEU A 101 3.48 3.84 9.38
CA LEU A 101 2.59 3.31 10.41
C LEU A 101 2.82 4.11 11.68
N VAL A 102 1.97 5.12 11.87
CA VAL A 102 2.18 6.13 12.91
C VAL A 102 1.14 5.97 14.00
N GLY A 103 1.62 5.72 15.21
CA GLY A 103 0.73 5.54 16.33
C GLY A 103 1.43 5.49 17.68
N ILE A 104 0.80 4.85 18.66
CA ILE A 104 1.34 4.72 20.00
C ILE A 104 1.88 3.32 20.29
N ALA A 105 2.75 3.22 21.28
CA ALA A 105 3.29 1.96 21.79
C ALA A 105 3.52 2.03 23.31
N GLY A 106 3.70 0.87 23.93
CA GLY A 106 4.23 0.76 25.29
C GLY A 106 5.76 0.66 25.25
N GLY A 107 6.46 1.57 25.93
CA GLY A 107 7.92 1.65 25.92
C GLY A 107 8.59 0.69 26.90
N VAL A 108 9.80 0.28 26.58
CA VAL A 108 10.68 -0.46 27.49
C VAL A 108 11.65 0.54 28.13
N PRO A 109 11.57 0.78 29.44
CA PRO A 109 12.39 1.80 30.13
C PRO A 109 13.82 1.31 30.46
N TYR A 110 14.31 0.30 29.72
CA TYR A 110 15.61 -0.34 29.88
C TYR A 110 16.00 -1.08 28.59
N PRO A 111 17.29 -1.12 28.17
CA PRO A 111 18.45 -0.47 28.78
C PRO A 111 18.48 1.05 28.55
N GLU A 112 17.81 1.52 27.51
CA GLU A 112 17.65 2.95 27.21
C GLU A 112 16.62 3.58 28.15
N ASP A 113 16.84 4.85 28.53
CA ASP A 113 15.89 5.62 29.34
C ASP A 113 14.76 6.19 28.47
N ILE A 114 13.92 5.30 27.94
CA ILE A 114 12.73 5.64 27.17
C ILE A 114 11.64 6.16 28.11
N ARG A 115 11.11 7.35 27.81
CA ARG A 115 10.14 8.09 28.62
C ARG A 115 8.81 8.27 27.89
N LEU A 116 7.74 8.57 28.62
CA LEU A 116 6.44 8.82 28.01
C LEU A 116 6.51 10.08 27.14
N GLY A 117 5.97 9.99 25.93
CA GLY A 117 6.05 11.02 24.91
C GLY A 117 7.23 10.87 23.93
N ASP A 118 8.25 10.08 24.26
CA ASP A 118 9.34 9.79 23.32
C ASP A 118 8.84 9.05 22.07
N VAL A 119 9.66 9.02 21.03
CA VAL A 119 9.35 8.35 19.78
C VAL A 119 10.37 7.26 19.47
N VAL A 120 9.88 6.07 19.13
CA VAL A 120 10.69 4.96 18.62
C VAL A 120 10.41 4.80 17.13
N ILE A 121 11.47 4.80 16.32
CA ILE A 121 11.44 4.46 14.90
C ILE A 121 11.90 3.01 14.73
N GLY A 122 11.03 2.16 14.18
CA GLY A 122 11.28 0.73 14.04
C GLY A 122 12.26 0.43 12.91
N THR A 123 13.54 0.23 13.23
CA THR A 123 14.55 -0.27 12.29
C THR A 123 14.51 -1.79 12.17
N GLN A 124 13.91 -2.45 13.16
CA GLN A 124 13.59 -3.88 13.16
C GLN A 124 12.21 -4.06 13.80
N VAL A 125 11.48 -5.08 13.38
CA VAL A 125 10.19 -5.44 13.96
C VAL A 125 10.17 -6.93 14.26
N PHE A 126 10.01 -7.27 15.53
CA PHE A 126 10.05 -8.63 16.03
C PHE A 126 8.65 -9.11 16.46
N PRO A 127 8.14 -10.21 15.88
CA PRO A 127 6.88 -10.83 16.29
C PRO A 127 7.02 -11.58 17.62
N PHE A 128 7.04 -10.84 18.74
CA PHE A 128 7.41 -11.37 20.05
C PHE A 128 6.52 -12.51 20.57
N SER A 129 5.26 -12.55 20.15
CA SER A 129 4.36 -13.63 20.54
C SER A 129 4.48 -14.87 19.63
N THR A 130 5.10 -14.77 18.47
CA THR A 130 5.19 -15.90 17.54
C THR A 130 6.29 -16.87 18.00
N GLY A 131 5.89 -18.05 18.44
CA GLY A 131 6.82 -19.05 18.97
C GLY A 131 6.17 -20.40 19.25
N LYS A 132 6.94 -21.27 19.88
CA LYS A 132 6.51 -22.58 20.36
C LYS A 132 6.61 -22.60 21.87
N ASP A 133 5.51 -22.94 22.54
CA ASP A 133 5.55 -23.25 23.96
C ASP A 133 6.02 -24.69 24.13
N THR A 134 7.17 -24.87 24.79
CA THR A 134 7.81 -26.18 24.99
C THR A 134 7.94 -26.49 26.48
N GLN A 135 8.26 -27.74 26.82
CA GLN A 135 8.57 -28.14 28.20
C GLN A 135 9.79 -27.42 28.80
N PHE A 136 10.59 -26.75 27.98
CA PHE A 136 11.77 -25.97 28.37
C PHE A 136 11.52 -24.45 28.36
N GLY A 137 10.27 -24.03 28.16
CA GLY A 137 9.90 -22.62 28.03
C GLY A 137 9.46 -22.23 26.62
N ARG A 138 9.23 -20.93 26.43
CA ARG A 138 8.83 -20.36 25.14
C ARG A 138 10.05 -20.22 24.24
N GLN A 139 9.93 -20.71 23.01
CA GLN A 139 10.93 -20.50 21.96
C GLN A 139 10.36 -19.58 20.90
N HIS A 140 10.98 -18.41 20.71
CA HIS A 140 10.57 -17.50 19.65
C HIS A 140 10.99 -18.06 18.28
N THR A 141 10.06 -18.09 17.33
CA THR A 141 10.30 -18.62 15.97
C THR A 141 9.85 -17.67 14.87
N GLY A 142 9.35 -16.48 15.23
CA GLY A 142 8.86 -15.53 14.26
C GLY A 142 9.98 -14.79 13.53
N MET A 143 9.75 -14.48 12.26
CA MET A 143 10.72 -13.79 11.42
C MET A 143 10.76 -12.30 11.72
N ILE A 144 11.97 -11.78 11.96
CA ILE A 144 12.21 -10.34 12.09
C ILE A 144 11.96 -9.67 10.73
N ARG A 145 11.25 -8.55 10.74
CA ARG A 145 11.03 -7.70 9.58
C ARG A 145 11.87 -6.45 9.70
N THR A 146 12.36 -5.96 8.57
CA THR A 146 13.19 -4.77 8.48
C THR A 146 12.58 -3.85 7.43
N PRO A 147 12.46 -2.53 7.68
CA PRO A 147 12.05 -1.59 6.64
C PRO A 147 12.95 -1.69 5.41
N SER A 148 12.46 -1.24 4.25
CA SER A 148 13.27 -1.24 3.04
C SER A 148 14.52 -0.38 3.20
N ARG A 149 15.55 -0.65 2.40
CA ARG A 149 16.81 0.11 2.43
C ARG A 149 16.58 1.62 2.28
N GLU A 150 15.63 2.00 1.44
CA GLU A 150 15.27 3.39 1.18
C GLU A 150 14.61 4.04 2.40
N LEU A 151 13.75 3.32 3.14
CA LEU A 151 13.19 3.78 4.42
C LEU A 151 14.27 3.92 5.49
N LEU A 152 15.19 2.97 5.60
CA LEU A 152 16.33 3.09 6.52
C LEU A 152 17.22 4.30 6.17
N GLY A 153 17.42 4.57 4.88
CA GLY A 153 18.09 5.77 4.40
C GLY A 153 17.33 7.06 4.72
N ALA A 154 15.99 7.03 4.68
CA ALA A 154 15.14 8.18 5.04
C ALA A 154 15.36 8.62 6.51
N ILE A 155 15.54 7.66 7.42
CA ILE A 155 15.80 7.94 8.84
C ILE A 155 17.09 8.76 9.00
N MET A 156 18.12 8.51 8.19
CA MET A 156 19.38 9.25 8.28
C MET A 156 19.23 10.74 7.97
N PHE A 157 18.38 11.11 7.02
CA PHE A 157 18.08 12.52 6.75
C PHE A 157 17.40 13.20 7.94
N LEU A 158 16.49 12.49 8.62
CA LEU A 158 15.85 13.00 9.82
C LEU A 158 16.86 13.17 10.96
N MET A 159 17.68 12.15 11.22
CA MET A 159 18.66 12.16 12.31
C MET A 159 19.72 13.24 12.13
N GLN A 160 20.09 13.57 10.89
CA GLN A 160 20.97 14.69 10.61
C GLN A 160 20.40 16.02 11.14
N ARG A 161 19.09 16.26 10.95
CA ARG A 161 18.42 17.47 11.45
C ARG A 161 18.33 17.50 12.98
N PHE A 162 18.14 16.33 13.60
CA PHE A 162 18.11 16.21 15.06
C PHE A 162 19.47 16.37 15.73
N TRP A 163 20.56 16.12 15.00
CA TRP A 163 21.91 16.30 15.54
C TRP A 163 22.26 17.77 15.80
N ALA A 164 21.61 18.70 15.11
CA ALA A 164 21.77 20.14 15.29
C ALA A 164 20.55 20.74 16.01
N PRO A 165 20.63 21.06 17.31
CA PRO A 165 19.50 21.60 18.06
C PRO A 165 18.95 22.92 17.49
N GLU A 166 19.78 23.71 16.80
CA GLU A 166 19.34 24.92 16.11
C GLU A 166 18.46 24.63 14.89
N GLU A 167 18.49 23.40 14.37
CA GLU A 167 17.70 22.98 13.21
C GLU A 167 16.36 22.35 13.61
N LEU A 168 16.34 21.48 14.62
CA LEU A 168 15.11 20.80 15.02
C LEU A 168 15.09 20.35 16.49
N LEU A 169 14.13 20.91 17.23
CA LEU A 169 13.63 20.35 18.49
C LEU A 169 12.22 19.78 18.26
N LEU A 170 12.03 18.51 18.59
CA LEU A 170 10.75 17.83 18.42
C LEU A 170 9.70 18.39 19.38
N SER A 171 10.08 18.72 20.62
CA SER A 171 9.14 19.31 21.59
C SER A 171 8.60 20.67 21.12
N GLU A 172 9.43 21.52 20.53
CA GLU A 172 8.99 22.79 19.95
C GLU A 172 8.08 22.58 18.74
N SER A 173 8.41 21.61 17.88
CA SER A 173 7.57 21.24 16.73
C SER A 173 6.19 20.72 17.17
N ILE A 174 6.15 19.92 18.24
CA ILE A 174 4.89 19.44 18.84
C ILE A 174 4.07 20.64 19.34
N GLU A 175 4.69 21.58 20.05
CA GLU A 175 4.00 22.77 20.58
C GLU A 175 3.49 23.69 19.45
N ASN A 176 4.27 23.87 18.39
CA ASN A 176 3.85 24.61 17.19
C ASN A 176 2.62 23.97 16.52
N ILE A 177 2.59 22.63 16.39
CA ILE A 177 1.44 21.92 15.83
C ILE A 177 0.24 21.97 16.78
N ARG A 178 0.49 21.86 18.09
CA ARG A 178 -0.56 21.95 19.12
C ARG A 178 -1.25 23.30 19.11
N SER A 179 -0.48 24.40 19.06
CA SER A 179 -1.02 25.77 19.09
C SER A 179 -1.87 26.10 17.87
N ARG A 180 -1.55 25.57 16.68
CA ARG A 180 -2.37 25.73 15.46
C ARG A 180 -3.60 24.81 15.38
N ALA A 181 -3.69 23.78 16.22
CA ALA A 181 -4.79 22.79 16.18
C ALA A 181 -6.14 23.30 16.74
N GLY A 182 -6.26 24.60 17.05
CA GLY A 182 -7.50 25.24 17.51
C GLY A 182 -8.08 24.57 18.76
N ARG A 183 -9.39 24.27 18.76
CA ARG A 183 -10.08 23.63 19.90
C ARG A 183 -9.48 22.25 20.28
N GLY A 184 -8.80 21.57 19.35
CA GLY A 184 -8.15 20.28 19.60
C GLY A 184 -6.81 20.40 20.33
N GLY A 185 -6.16 21.57 20.30
CA GLY A 185 -4.80 21.77 20.83
C GLY A 185 -4.67 21.49 22.33
N ALA A 186 -5.69 21.85 23.13
CA ALA A 186 -5.67 21.59 24.56
C ALA A 186 -5.65 20.09 24.89
N ALA A 187 -6.28 19.24 24.06
CA ALA A 187 -6.33 17.80 24.26
C ALA A 187 -4.98 17.10 23.97
N PHE A 188 -4.11 17.76 23.21
CA PHE A 188 -2.74 17.32 22.95
C PHE A 188 -1.73 17.88 23.96
N ALA A 189 -2.17 18.52 25.04
CA ALA A 189 -1.25 19.01 26.07
C ALA A 189 -0.48 17.84 26.69
N ARG A 190 0.81 18.05 26.93
CA ARG A 190 1.67 17.07 27.57
C ARG A 190 1.19 16.81 29.01
N PRO A 191 0.97 15.55 29.42
CA PRO A 191 0.69 15.26 30.81
C PRO A 191 1.87 15.63 31.73
N LEU A 192 1.55 16.10 32.95
CA LEU A 192 2.54 16.64 33.88
C LEU A 192 3.46 15.58 34.50
N GLN A 193 2.99 14.34 34.61
CA GLN A 193 3.69 13.29 35.35
C GLN A 193 3.94 12.10 34.45
N ASP A 194 5.22 11.83 34.23
CA ASP A 194 5.69 10.56 33.70
C ASP A 194 5.91 9.58 34.88
N ARG A 195 5.07 8.54 34.95
CA ARG A 195 5.02 7.61 36.07
C ARG A 195 5.52 6.24 35.64
N LEU A 196 6.78 5.97 35.93
CA LEU A 196 7.37 4.65 35.87
C LEU A 196 7.37 4.05 37.27
N TYR A 197 6.71 2.90 37.44
CA TYR A 197 6.66 2.16 38.69
C TYR A 197 7.72 1.05 38.71
N ASN A 198 8.08 0.59 39.90
CA ASN A 198 8.88 -0.62 40.06
C ASN A 198 8.14 -1.85 39.50
N ASN A 199 8.88 -2.77 38.87
CA ASN A 199 8.30 -3.93 38.19
C ASN A 199 7.67 -4.96 39.15
N ASP A 200 8.07 -4.97 40.42
CA ASP A 200 7.69 -5.98 41.41
C ASP A 200 6.35 -5.70 42.11
N ILE A 201 5.61 -4.66 41.66
CA ILE A 201 4.37 -4.27 42.31
C ILE A 201 3.26 -5.27 42.00
N GLY A 202 2.77 -5.93 43.05
CA GLY A 202 1.55 -6.74 42.97
C GLY A 202 0.31 -5.87 42.73
N HIS A 203 -0.48 -6.25 41.73
CA HIS A 203 -1.77 -5.61 41.43
C HIS A 203 -2.94 -6.47 41.94
N PRO A 204 -3.83 -5.93 42.79
CA PRO A 204 -4.99 -6.66 43.30
C PRO A 204 -6.12 -6.83 42.25
N GLY A 205 -5.79 -6.80 40.96
CA GLY A 205 -6.73 -6.81 39.84
C GLY A 205 -6.83 -5.47 39.09
N ASP A 206 -7.87 -5.33 38.27
CA ASP A 206 -7.97 -4.23 37.32
C ASP A 206 -8.24 -2.84 37.94
N GLN A 207 -8.75 -2.79 39.16
CA GLN A 207 -9.09 -1.56 39.90
C GLN A 207 -7.95 -1.06 40.80
N CYS A 208 -6.70 -1.16 40.34
CA CYS A 208 -5.55 -0.63 41.07
C CYS A 208 -5.51 0.91 41.00
N ASP A 209 -5.34 1.56 42.15
CA ASP A 209 -5.09 3.01 42.28
C ASP A 209 -3.97 3.53 41.38
N CYS A 210 -2.97 2.69 41.12
CA CYS A 210 -1.84 2.98 40.26
C CYS A 210 -2.20 3.28 38.79
N LYS A 211 -3.38 2.85 38.33
CA LYS A 211 -3.93 3.15 36.99
C LYS A 211 -4.69 4.48 36.96
N GLN A 212 -4.97 5.08 38.12
CA GLN A 212 -5.72 6.33 38.21
C GLN A 212 -4.84 7.55 37.87
N PRO A 213 -5.44 8.66 37.40
CA PRO A 213 -4.74 9.92 37.15
C PRO A 213 -3.90 10.44 38.32
N GLN A 214 -4.27 10.14 39.56
CA GLN A 214 -3.59 10.57 40.77
C GLN A 214 -3.40 9.37 41.70
N SER A 215 -2.33 8.60 41.52
CA SER A 215 -2.04 7.48 42.42
C SER A 215 -1.42 7.93 43.74
N LEU A 216 -1.85 7.28 44.81
CA LEU A 216 -1.29 7.39 46.16
C LEU A 216 0.00 6.55 46.33
N LYS A 217 0.33 5.67 45.38
CA LYS A 217 1.53 4.80 45.43
C LYS A 217 2.81 5.52 44.97
N ARG A 218 2.99 6.79 45.30
CA ARG A 218 4.15 7.60 44.86
C ARG A 218 5.50 7.03 45.30
N ALA A 219 5.55 6.38 46.46
CA ALA A 219 6.77 5.75 46.98
C ALA A 219 7.26 4.56 46.14
N GLN A 220 6.44 4.07 45.21
CA GLN A 220 6.78 2.95 44.32
C GLN A 220 7.20 3.41 42.92
N LEU A 221 7.27 4.73 42.69
CA LEU A 221 7.78 5.30 41.46
C LEU A 221 9.30 5.15 41.44
N LYS A 222 9.82 4.71 40.31
CA LYS A 222 11.26 4.67 40.06
C LYS A 222 11.76 6.09 39.90
N HIS A 223 12.75 6.47 40.71
CA HIS A 223 13.45 7.74 40.54
C HIS A 223 14.16 7.76 39.19
N ARG A 224 14.06 8.88 38.48
CA ARG A 224 14.79 9.15 37.24
C ARG A 224 15.27 10.58 37.27
N ASP A 225 16.51 10.78 36.87
CA ASP A 225 17.11 12.12 36.81
C ASP A 225 16.42 12.97 35.75
N ASP A 226 16.54 14.28 35.86
CA ASP A 226 16.06 15.18 34.81
C ASP A 226 16.86 14.94 33.52
N ARG A 227 16.17 14.99 32.39
CA ARG A 227 16.78 14.76 31.07
C ARG A 227 17.44 16.06 30.59
N GLU A 228 18.66 15.95 30.05
CA GLU A 228 19.33 17.05 29.36
C GLU A 228 18.85 17.18 27.90
N GLY A 229 18.80 18.40 27.37
CA GLY A 229 18.44 18.67 25.98
C GLY A 229 16.93 18.68 25.70
N ASP A 230 16.54 18.18 24.53
CA ASP A 230 15.12 18.15 24.13
C ASP A 230 14.32 17.24 25.08
N PHE A 231 13.12 17.69 25.43
CA PHE A 231 12.26 16.92 26.30
C PHE A 231 11.84 15.59 25.64
N VAL A 232 11.55 15.62 24.34
CA VAL A 232 11.12 14.46 23.56
C VAL A 232 12.32 13.92 22.79
N GLN A 233 12.67 12.66 23.02
CA GLN A 233 13.81 12.01 22.37
C GLN A 233 13.33 11.03 21.29
N ILE A 234 14.21 10.76 20.32
CA ILE A 234 13.98 9.77 19.27
C ILE A 234 14.97 8.62 19.42
N PHE A 235 14.41 7.41 19.47
CA PHE A 235 15.16 6.17 19.51
C PHE A 235 14.95 5.40 18.21
N GLN A 236 15.99 4.68 17.78
CA GLN A 236 15.93 3.79 16.62
C GLN A 236 16.24 2.38 17.09
N GLY A 237 15.36 1.42 16.79
CA GLY A 237 15.62 0.05 17.22
C GLY A 237 14.49 -0.93 16.93
N CYS A 238 14.53 -2.03 17.67
CA CYS A 238 13.59 -3.13 17.52
C CYS A 238 12.25 -2.80 18.19
N ILE A 239 11.15 -3.05 17.47
CA ILE A 239 9.79 -2.94 17.95
C ILE A 239 9.19 -4.35 18.07
N GLY A 240 8.70 -4.69 19.26
CA GLY A 240 7.91 -5.90 19.49
C GLY A 240 6.50 -5.71 18.93
N SER A 241 6.10 -6.53 17.95
CA SER A 241 4.82 -6.37 17.25
C SER A 241 3.99 -7.65 17.31
N GLU A 242 2.86 -7.65 18.00
CA GLU A 242 1.87 -8.72 17.83
C GLU A 242 0.46 -8.36 18.26
N ASN A 243 -0.53 -9.14 17.84
CA ASN A 243 -1.94 -9.04 18.23
C ASN A 243 -2.24 -9.30 19.72
N THR A 244 -1.22 -9.40 20.58
CA THR A 244 -1.36 -9.51 22.04
C THR A 244 -0.81 -8.25 22.71
N VAL A 245 -1.54 -7.68 23.66
CA VAL A 245 -1.08 -6.51 24.41
C VAL A 245 -0.10 -6.94 25.51
N MET A 246 1.13 -6.41 25.49
CA MET A 246 2.08 -6.59 26.59
C MET A 246 1.65 -5.78 27.82
N LYS A 247 1.41 -6.46 28.95
CA LYS A 247 1.04 -5.88 30.25
C LYS A 247 1.81 -6.49 31.43
N ASN A 248 2.86 -7.28 31.16
CA ASN A 248 3.67 -7.93 32.18
C ASN A 248 5.08 -7.36 32.12
N ALA A 249 5.47 -6.59 33.14
CA ALA A 249 6.77 -5.93 33.20
C ALA A 249 7.95 -6.92 33.20
N GLN A 250 7.79 -8.08 33.85
CA GLN A 250 8.83 -9.11 33.89
C GLN A 250 9.03 -9.73 32.50
N THR A 251 7.94 -10.19 31.87
CA THR A 251 8.01 -10.73 30.50
C THR A 251 8.53 -9.69 29.50
N ARG A 252 8.06 -8.44 29.60
CA ARG A 252 8.57 -7.30 28.81
C ARG A 252 10.09 -7.18 28.94
N ASP A 253 10.62 -7.18 30.15
CA ASP A 253 12.06 -6.98 30.38
C ASP A 253 12.89 -8.20 29.96
N ASP A 254 12.35 -9.42 30.11
CA ASP A 254 13.01 -10.65 29.66
C ASP A 254 13.11 -10.68 28.12
N ASP A 255 11.98 -10.49 27.43
CA ASP A 255 11.92 -10.42 25.96
C ASP A 255 12.78 -9.27 25.42
N ALA A 256 12.74 -8.09 26.06
CA ALA A 256 13.51 -6.93 25.62
C ALA A 256 15.02 -7.13 25.79
N ARG A 257 15.47 -7.83 26.84
CA ARG A 257 16.89 -8.17 27.03
C ARG A 257 17.40 -9.14 25.97
N GLU A 258 16.59 -10.12 25.59
CA GLU A 258 16.99 -11.11 24.58
C GLU A 258 16.99 -10.52 23.16
N MET A 259 15.99 -9.68 22.85
CA MET A 259 15.69 -9.26 21.47
C MET A 259 15.93 -7.78 21.20
N ASN A 260 16.48 -7.04 22.19
CA ASN A 260 16.76 -5.61 22.15
C ASN A 260 15.53 -4.75 21.78
N ILE A 261 14.36 -5.13 22.30
CA ILE A 261 13.07 -4.46 22.02
C ILE A 261 13.00 -3.14 22.81
N LEU A 262 12.65 -2.06 22.11
CA LEU A 262 12.50 -0.72 22.70
C LEU A 262 11.05 -0.36 23.02
N CYS A 263 10.08 -0.92 22.29
CA CYS A 263 8.66 -0.74 22.56
C CYS A 263 7.80 -1.86 21.96
N TYR A 264 6.57 -2.00 22.46
CA TYR A 264 5.58 -2.98 22.03
C TYR A 264 4.34 -2.32 21.42
N GLU A 265 3.91 -2.82 20.26
CA GLU A 265 2.70 -2.44 19.52
C GLU A 265 2.07 -3.67 18.83
N MET A 266 1.01 -3.49 18.03
CA MET A 266 0.17 -4.60 17.61
C MET A 266 -0.05 -4.75 16.09
N GLU A 267 0.60 -3.97 15.22
CA GLU A 267 0.24 -3.94 13.80
C GLU A 267 1.40 -4.08 12.81
N ALA A 268 2.61 -3.66 13.18
CA ALA A 268 3.69 -3.47 12.22
C ALA A 268 4.05 -4.72 11.41
N THR A 269 4.12 -5.90 12.01
CA THR A 269 4.51 -7.13 11.31
C THR A 269 3.64 -7.42 10.09
N SER A 270 2.32 -7.41 10.25
CA SER A 270 1.40 -7.73 9.15
C SER A 270 1.27 -6.60 8.13
N VAL A 271 1.48 -5.34 8.52
CA VAL A 271 1.53 -4.22 7.55
C VAL A 271 2.77 -4.34 6.66
N MET A 272 3.94 -4.64 7.26
CA MET A 272 5.21 -4.80 6.53
C MET A 272 5.21 -5.99 5.55
N ASP A 273 4.40 -7.02 5.81
CA ASP A 273 4.22 -8.13 4.87
C ASP A 273 3.43 -7.73 3.61
N CYS A 274 2.67 -6.63 3.68
CA CYS A 274 1.77 -6.19 2.59
C CYS A 274 2.33 -5.03 1.77
N VAL A 275 3.10 -4.13 2.40
CA VAL A 275 3.60 -2.89 1.80
C VAL A 275 4.89 -2.46 2.49
N PRO A 276 5.87 -1.85 1.77
CA PRO A 276 6.99 -1.18 2.43
C PRO A 276 6.48 -0.22 3.51
N CYS A 277 6.95 -0.40 4.73
CA CYS A 277 6.39 0.29 5.89
C CYS A 277 7.48 0.71 6.87
N LEU A 278 7.34 1.91 7.42
CA LEU A 278 8.14 2.42 8.53
C LEU A 278 7.25 2.66 9.75
N PRO A 279 7.37 1.85 10.82
CA PRO A 279 6.67 2.10 12.06
C PRO A 279 7.31 3.24 12.84
N ILE A 280 6.50 4.20 13.27
CA ILE A 280 6.89 5.35 14.10
C ILE A 280 5.95 5.41 15.28
N ARG A 281 6.47 5.16 16.48
CA ARG A 281 5.66 4.89 17.68
C ARG A 281 5.97 5.88 18.79
N GLY A 282 4.96 6.63 19.21
CA GLY A 282 5.02 7.48 20.39
C GLY A 282 4.73 6.69 21.65
N ILE A 283 5.53 6.87 22.69
CA ILE A 283 5.42 6.08 23.92
C ILE A 283 4.29 6.62 24.80
N ALA A 284 3.25 5.81 24.99
CA ALA A 284 2.04 6.18 25.73
C ALA A 284 1.89 5.46 27.08
N ASP A 285 2.60 4.35 27.28
CA ASP A 285 2.67 3.59 28.52
C ASP A 285 3.99 2.81 28.59
N TYR A 286 4.18 1.99 29.62
CA TYR A 286 5.40 1.18 29.81
C TYR A 286 5.22 -0.31 29.51
N ALA A 287 4.20 -0.71 28.74
CA ALA A 287 3.92 -2.12 28.42
C ALA A 287 3.80 -3.00 29.68
N ASP A 288 3.21 -2.44 30.75
CA ASP A 288 3.05 -3.09 32.04
C ASP A 288 1.59 -3.00 32.55
N ALA A 289 1.38 -3.43 33.78
CA ALA A 289 0.07 -3.42 34.40
C ALA A 289 -0.44 -1.99 34.75
N HIS A 290 0.37 -0.95 34.60
CA HIS A 290 0.04 0.45 34.92
C HIS A 290 -0.50 1.25 33.74
N LYS A 291 -0.64 0.61 32.57
CA LYS A 291 -1.17 1.21 31.34
C LYS A 291 -2.48 1.98 31.58
N ASN A 292 -2.49 3.24 31.11
CA ASN A 292 -3.65 4.14 31.15
C ASN A 292 -3.67 5.02 29.88
N ASN A 293 -4.78 5.70 29.64
CA ASN A 293 -5.00 6.41 28.38
C ASN A 293 -4.56 7.90 28.39
N GLN A 294 -3.96 8.40 29.48
CA GLN A 294 -3.68 9.83 29.64
C GLN A 294 -2.68 10.38 28.61
N TRP A 295 -1.71 9.56 28.23
CA TRP A 295 -0.64 9.95 27.32
C TRP A 295 -0.98 9.69 25.84
N HIS A 296 -2.09 8.99 25.53
CA HIS A 296 -2.39 8.55 24.17
C HIS A 296 -2.39 9.69 23.14
N LEU A 297 -3.01 10.83 23.45
CA LEU A 297 -3.08 11.96 22.51
C LEU A 297 -1.70 12.64 22.33
N TYR A 298 -0.99 12.90 23.43
CA TYR A 298 0.34 13.53 23.36
C TYR A 298 1.36 12.63 22.66
N ALA A 299 1.40 11.34 23.00
CA ALA A 299 2.28 10.35 22.38
C ALA A 299 1.96 10.18 20.89
N ALA A 300 0.68 10.10 20.52
CA ALA A 300 0.26 10.08 19.12
C ALA A 300 0.71 11.33 18.37
N LEU A 301 0.59 12.53 18.97
CA LEU A 301 1.09 13.77 18.36
C LEU A 301 2.61 13.78 18.25
N SER A 302 3.33 13.23 19.23
CA SER A 302 4.80 13.13 19.19
C SER A 302 5.25 12.25 18.02
N ALA A 303 4.63 11.08 17.84
CA ALA A 303 4.87 10.19 16.71
C ALA A 303 4.53 10.85 15.37
N ALA A 304 3.37 11.51 15.29
CA ALA A 304 2.93 12.22 14.09
C ALA A 304 3.85 13.39 13.74
N THR A 305 4.36 14.12 14.74
CA THR A 305 5.31 15.21 14.51
C THR A 305 6.64 14.65 14.01
N CYS A 306 7.15 13.56 14.60
CA CYS A 306 8.34 12.88 14.10
C CYS A 306 8.17 12.41 12.64
N ALA A 307 7.02 11.81 12.30
CA ALA A 307 6.71 11.39 10.94
C ALA A 307 6.58 12.58 9.97
N ARG A 308 6.04 13.71 10.43
CA ARG A 308 6.00 14.97 9.67
C ARG A 308 7.42 15.48 9.37
N GLU A 309 8.28 15.53 10.38
CA GLU A 309 9.66 15.99 10.22
C GLU A 309 10.48 15.04 9.34
N LEU A 310 10.22 13.73 9.40
CA LEU A 310 10.78 12.78 8.44
C LEU A 310 10.43 13.20 7.01
N LEU A 311 9.15 13.42 6.70
CA LEU A 311 8.71 13.81 5.36
C LEU A 311 9.30 15.15 4.90
N LEU A 312 9.42 16.13 5.81
CA LEU A 312 10.07 17.41 5.50
C LEU A 312 11.57 17.28 5.18
N SER A 313 12.21 16.24 5.69
CA SER A 313 13.62 15.93 5.40
C SER A 313 13.80 15.29 4.02
N LEU A 314 12.73 14.80 3.40
CA LEU A 314 12.77 14.10 2.12
C LEU A 314 12.32 15.00 0.97
N LYS A 315 13.09 14.98 -0.12
CA LYS A 315 12.66 15.59 -1.38
C LYS A 315 11.70 14.66 -2.14
N PRO A 316 10.75 15.17 -2.93
CA PRO A 316 9.85 14.33 -3.75
C PRO A 316 10.60 13.34 -4.65
N GLU A 317 11.75 13.73 -5.22
CA GLU A 317 12.56 12.87 -6.09
C GLU A 317 13.22 11.71 -5.35
N PHE A 318 13.31 11.77 -4.01
CA PHE A 318 13.74 10.64 -3.20
C PHE A 318 12.62 9.60 -3.09
N VAL A 319 11.38 10.04 -2.85
CA VAL A 319 10.20 9.16 -2.73
C VAL A 319 9.92 8.43 -4.05
N THR A 320 10.11 9.08 -5.19
CA THR A 320 9.89 8.44 -6.50
C THR A 320 10.85 7.29 -6.80
N ARG A 321 12.02 7.23 -6.14
CA ARG A 321 13.02 6.15 -6.30
C ARG A 321 12.64 4.86 -5.62
N PHE A 322 11.68 4.90 -4.70
CA PHE A 322 11.20 3.70 -4.03
C PHE A 322 10.58 2.75 -5.06
N PRO A 323 10.85 1.44 -4.95
CA PRO A 323 10.27 0.47 -5.87
C PRO A 323 8.74 0.57 -5.89
N LEU A 324 8.17 0.68 -7.10
CA LEU A 324 6.74 0.59 -7.28
C LEU A 324 6.37 -0.86 -7.60
N ASN A 325 5.94 -1.60 -6.59
CA ASN A 325 5.43 -2.95 -6.76
C ASN A 325 3.93 -2.90 -7.04
N VAL A 326 3.53 -3.18 -8.28
CA VAL A 326 2.11 -3.28 -8.67
C VAL A 326 1.85 -4.73 -9.09
N SER A 327 1.13 -5.47 -8.25
CA SER A 327 0.69 -6.84 -8.58
C SER A 327 -0.59 -6.79 -9.41
N GLY A 328 -0.84 -7.83 -10.22
CA GLY A 328 -1.99 -7.90 -11.13
C GLY A 328 -3.33 -7.73 -10.42
N ASP A 329 -3.48 -8.30 -9.21
CA ASP A 329 -4.68 -8.16 -8.38
C ASP A 329 -4.93 -6.72 -7.90
N ILE A 330 -3.87 -5.94 -7.66
CA ILE A 330 -3.98 -4.54 -7.27
C ILE A 330 -4.40 -3.69 -8.47
N VAL A 331 -3.83 -3.98 -9.64
CA VAL A 331 -4.27 -3.33 -10.89
C VAL A 331 -5.73 -3.66 -11.17
N ASP A 332 -6.13 -4.94 -11.09
CA ASP A 332 -7.51 -5.37 -11.26
C ASP A 332 -8.47 -4.57 -10.37
N ARG A 333 -8.19 -4.50 -9.06
CA ARG A 333 -9.02 -3.73 -8.13
C ARG A 333 -9.03 -2.24 -8.45
N TYR A 334 -7.89 -1.65 -8.79
CA TYR A 334 -7.82 -0.23 -9.17
C TYR A 334 -8.70 0.04 -10.40
N MET A 335 -8.60 -0.82 -11.42
CA MET A 335 -9.33 -0.72 -12.68
C MET A 335 -10.85 -0.89 -12.50
N GLU A 336 -11.28 -1.93 -11.77
CA GLU A 336 -12.69 -2.19 -11.46
C GLU A 336 -13.31 -1.12 -10.54
N GLY A 337 -12.47 -0.39 -9.78
CA GLY A 337 -12.91 0.72 -8.94
C GLY A 337 -13.62 1.83 -9.73
N ALA A 338 -13.09 2.22 -10.90
CA ALA A 338 -13.71 3.22 -11.79
C ALA A 338 -15.15 2.85 -12.19
N VAL A 339 -15.39 1.55 -12.27
CA VAL A 339 -16.64 0.98 -12.80
C VAL A 339 -17.70 0.86 -11.73
N SER A 340 -17.28 0.52 -10.51
CA SER A 340 -18.19 0.03 -9.47
C SER A 340 -18.84 1.14 -8.64
N ASN A 341 -18.39 2.39 -8.77
CA ASN A 341 -18.74 3.50 -7.87
C ASN A 341 -19.37 4.71 -8.59
N PRO A 342 -20.48 4.55 -9.35
CA PRO A 342 -21.09 5.66 -10.10
C PRO A 342 -21.67 6.78 -9.22
N ASN A 343 -21.95 6.52 -7.94
CA ASN A 343 -22.56 7.47 -7.01
C ASN A 343 -21.56 8.27 -6.17
N VAL A 344 -20.25 8.10 -6.39
CA VAL A 344 -19.23 8.85 -5.62
C VAL A 344 -19.19 10.32 -6.03
N PHE A 345 -19.54 10.61 -7.28
CA PHE A 345 -19.46 11.94 -7.87
C PHE A 345 -20.64 12.83 -7.48
N SER A 346 -20.34 14.08 -7.14
CA SER A 346 -21.34 15.11 -6.78
C SER A 346 -21.41 16.21 -7.85
N GLY A 347 -22.56 16.86 -7.97
CA GLY A 347 -22.79 17.94 -8.95
C GLY A 347 -23.88 17.62 -9.97
N SER A 348 -23.90 18.42 -11.04
CA SER A 348 -24.81 18.23 -12.18
C SER A 348 -24.51 16.92 -12.91
N GLU A 349 -25.43 16.44 -13.76
CA GLU A 349 -25.18 15.23 -14.57
C GLU A 349 -23.96 15.39 -15.48
N ILE A 350 -23.72 16.59 -16.04
CA ILE A 350 -22.51 16.89 -16.83
C ILE A 350 -21.25 16.77 -15.97
N GLU A 351 -21.29 17.25 -14.73
CA GLU A 351 -20.17 17.15 -13.79
C GLU A 351 -19.84 15.69 -13.48
N LYS A 352 -20.86 14.86 -13.21
CA LYS A 352 -20.67 13.42 -12.97
C LYS A 352 -20.06 12.71 -14.18
N LEU A 353 -20.51 13.04 -15.40
CA LEU A 353 -19.95 12.50 -16.64
C LEU A 353 -18.48 12.91 -16.81
N ARG A 354 -18.16 14.18 -16.53
CA ARG A 354 -16.78 14.68 -16.57
C ARG A 354 -15.88 13.97 -15.58
N GLN A 355 -16.32 13.83 -14.33
CA GLN A 355 -15.56 13.15 -13.27
C GLN A 355 -15.37 11.65 -13.57
N THR A 356 -16.40 10.99 -14.11
CA THR A 356 -16.31 9.58 -14.55
C THR A 356 -15.28 9.42 -15.66
N ARG A 357 -15.32 10.29 -16.68
CA ARG A 357 -14.31 10.30 -17.75
C ARG A 357 -12.90 10.52 -17.20
N ASP A 358 -12.72 11.52 -16.33
CA ASP A 358 -11.41 11.85 -15.77
C ASP A 358 -10.81 10.66 -14.99
N SER A 359 -11.66 9.95 -14.25
CA SER A 359 -11.32 8.71 -13.53
C SER A 359 -10.92 7.54 -14.46
N LEU A 360 -11.59 7.39 -15.61
CA LEU A 360 -11.22 6.42 -16.64
C LEU A 360 -9.88 6.77 -17.31
N MET A 361 -9.69 8.04 -17.65
CA MET A 361 -8.47 8.49 -18.32
C MET A 361 -7.26 8.52 -17.39
N GLU A 362 -7.45 8.73 -16.09
CA GLU A 362 -6.42 8.50 -15.07
C GLU A 362 -5.92 7.06 -15.09
N ARG A 363 -6.83 6.08 -15.12
CA ARG A 363 -6.47 4.66 -15.23
C ARG A 363 -5.75 4.32 -16.54
N CYS A 364 -6.23 4.88 -17.66
CA CYS A 364 -5.58 4.68 -18.95
C CYS A 364 -4.13 5.19 -18.95
N ARG A 365 -3.88 6.38 -18.39
CA ARG A 365 -2.53 6.93 -18.25
C ARG A 365 -1.65 6.09 -17.33
N PHE A 366 -2.18 5.66 -16.18
CA PHE A 366 -1.47 4.81 -15.24
C PHE A 366 -0.98 3.51 -15.91
N LEU A 367 -1.84 2.81 -16.66
CA LEU A 367 -1.48 1.59 -17.38
C LEU A 367 -0.41 1.84 -18.45
N HIS A 368 -0.50 2.95 -19.18
CA HIS A 368 0.52 3.30 -20.16
C HIS A 368 1.87 3.55 -19.50
N GLU A 369 1.90 4.27 -18.37
CA GLU A 369 3.16 4.60 -17.70
C GLU A 369 3.81 3.41 -17.00
N VAL A 370 3.01 2.51 -16.41
CA VAL A 370 3.52 1.38 -15.64
C VAL A 370 3.63 0.13 -16.48
N SER A 371 2.54 -0.30 -17.12
CA SER A 371 2.47 -1.59 -17.79
C SER A 371 3.16 -1.59 -19.16
N VAL A 372 2.96 -0.55 -19.99
CA VAL A 372 3.58 -0.50 -21.33
C VAL A 372 5.10 -0.36 -21.21
N LYS A 373 5.59 0.59 -20.40
CA LYS A 373 7.04 0.76 -20.19
C LYS A 373 7.69 -0.50 -19.62
N GLU A 374 7.00 -1.21 -18.72
CA GLU A 374 7.52 -2.47 -18.21
C GLU A 374 7.62 -3.52 -19.31
N LEU A 375 6.58 -3.66 -20.16
CA LEU A 375 6.58 -4.58 -21.30
C LEU A 375 7.66 -4.25 -22.34
N GLU A 376 7.91 -2.97 -22.62
CA GLU A 376 8.98 -2.52 -23.53
C GLU A 376 10.37 -2.95 -23.06
N ASN A 377 10.61 -2.92 -21.75
CA ASN A 377 11.88 -3.29 -21.15
C ASN A 377 12.05 -4.81 -20.94
N MET A 378 10.99 -5.59 -21.12
CA MET A 378 11.05 -7.05 -20.94
C MET A 378 11.60 -7.77 -22.17
N PRO A 379 12.46 -8.80 -21.95
CA PRO A 379 12.95 -9.63 -23.05
C PRO A 379 11.80 -10.36 -23.72
N ASN A 380 11.85 -10.34 -25.05
CA ASN A 380 10.85 -10.86 -25.96
C ASN A 380 10.54 -12.37 -25.77
N SER A 381 11.50 -13.16 -25.29
CA SER A 381 11.34 -14.60 -25.04
C SER A 381 10.60 -14.97 -23.75
N SER A 382 10.25 -14.00 -22.89
CA SER A 382 9.68 -14.26 -21.57
C SER A 382 8.20 -14.65 -21.64
N SER A 383 7.82 -15.78 -21.04
CA SER A 383 6.40 -16.13 -20.82
C SER A 383 5.65 -15.06 -20.03
N THR A 384 6.36 -14.39 -19.11
CA THR A 384 5.85 -13.30 -18.28
C THR A 384 5.43 -12.08 -19.10
N LYS A 385 6.17 -11.74 -20.18
CA LYS A 385 5.81 -10.63 -21.08
C LYS A 385 4.47 -10.89 -21.77
N LYS A 386 4.22 -12.14 -22.15
CA LYS A 386 2.94 -12.56 -22.77
C LYS A 386 1.77 -12.43 -21.82
N ASP A 387 1.93 -12.88 -20.57
CA ASP A 387 0.86 -12.81 -19.59
C ASP A 387 0.52 -11.36 -19.23
N LYS A 388 1.53 -10.49 -19.07
CA LYS A 388 1.32 -9.05 -18.86
C LYS A 388 0.69 -8.34 -20.07
N ALA A 389 1.07 -8.69 -21.29
CA ALA A 389 0.43 -8.15 -22.49
C ALA A 389 -1.05 -8.55 -22.59
N ARG A 390 -1.39 -9.78 -22.13
CA ARG A 390 -2.78 -10.24 -22.03
C ARG A 390 -3.56 -9.49 -20.97
N GLU A 391 -2.98 -9.23 -19.81
CA GLU A 391 -3.59 -8.40 -18.76
C GLU A 391 -3.83 -6.96 -19.26
N LEU A 392 -2.86 -6.37 -19.94
CA LEU A 392 -3.01 -5.03 -20.53
C LEU A 392 -4.18 -4.97 -21.52
N LYS A 393 -4.34 -6.01 -22.36
CA LYS A 393 -5.48 -6.13 -23.27
C LYS A 393 -6.81 -6.23 -22.52
N LYS A 394 -6.89 -7.07 -21.47
CA LYS A 394 -8.08 -7.18 -20.61
C LYS A 394 -8.47 -5.81 -20.02
N PHE A 395 -7.50 -5.06 -19.51
CA PHE A 395 -7.75 -3.72 -18.95
C PHE A 395 -8.21 -2.71 -19.98
N GLN A 396 -7.63 -2.74 -21.18
CA GLN A 396 -8.09 -1.92 -22.29
C GLN A 396 -9.55 -2.23 -22.67
N GLU A 397 -9.94 -3.50 -22.73
CA GLU A 397 -11.33 -3.89 -23.01
C GLU A 397 -12.31 -3.38 -21.94
N ILE A 398 -11.92 -3.42 -20.66
CA ILE A 398 -12.70 -2.84 -19.56
C ILE A 398 -12.87 -1.34 -19.80
N LEU A 399 -11.78 -0.59 -19.96
CA LEU A 399 -11.82 0.86 -20.18
C LEU A 399 -12.65 1.24 -21.41
N GLY A 400 -12.50 0.52 -22.52
CA GLY A 400 -13.23 0.74 -23.76
C GLY A 400 -14.74 0.60 -23.58
N LYS A 401 -15.21 -0.47 -22.94
CA LYS A 401 -16.64 -0.68 -22.65
C LYS A 401 -17.23 0.44 -21.82
N HIS A 402 -16.49 0.95 -20.83
CA HIS A 402 -16.97 2.04 -19.98
C HIS A 402 -16.99 3.39 -20.68
N LEU A 403 -16.00 3.66 -21.54
CA LEU A 403 -16.02 4.86 -22.37
C LEU A 403 -17.19 4.83 -23.37
N GLU A 404 -17.50 3.66 -23.95
CA GLU A 404 -18.67 3.48 -24.81
C GLU A 404 -19.99 3.70 -24.06
N HIS A 405 -20.11 3.15 -22.85
CA HIS A 405 -21.27 3.41 -22.00
C HIS A 405 -21.43 4.90 -21.70
N LEU A 406 -20.34 5.59 -21.37
CA LEU A 406 -20.37 7.02 -21.09
C LEU A 406 -20.73 7.85 -22.34
N ASN A 407 -20.26 7.45 -23.53
CA ASN A 407 -20.70 8.06 -24.79
C ASN A 407 -22.21 7.85 -25.02
N GLN A 408 -22.75 6.65 -24.73
CA GLN A 408 -24.17 6.37 -24.84
C GLN A 408 -25.02 7.21 -23.88
N VAL A 409 -24.56 7.37 -22.62
CA VAL A 409 -25.23 8.24 -21.64
C VAL A 409 -25.20 9.69 -22.12
N LEU A 410 -24.07 10.16 -22.66
CA LEU A 410 -23.98 11.50 -23.21
C LEU A 410 -24.92 11.71 -24.41
N GLU A 411 -25.02 10.74 -25.33
CA GLU A 411 -25.95 10.78 -26.48
C GLU A 411 -27.43 10.83 -26.05
N ASN A 412 -27.79 10.16 -24.95
CA ASN A 412 -29.14 10.26 -24.38
C ASN A 412 -29.46 11.66 -23.84
N HIS A 413 -28.43 12.49 -23.65
CA HIS A 413 -28.53 13.88 -23.23
C HIS A 413 -28.25 14.88 -24.39
N ASP A 414 -28.48 14.47 -25.64
CA ASP A 414 -28.38 15.38 -26.79
C ASP A 414 -29.36 16.57 -26.71
N ASP A 415 -30.37 16.53 -25.84
CA ASP A 415 -31.22 17.67 -25.48
C ASP A 415 -30.43 18.83 -24.85
N LEU A 416 -29.28 18.55 -24.22
CA LEU A 416 -28.39 19.59 -23.69
C LEU A 416 -27.76 20.44 -24.80
N LEU A 417 -27.69 19.96 -26.05
CA LEU A 417 -27.26 20.77 -27.20
C LEU A 417 -28.24 21.89 -27.54
N SER A 418 -29.52 21.71 -27.21
CA SER A 418 -30.57 22.70 -27.39
C SER A 418 -30.90 23.47 -26.12
N SER A 419 -30.11 23.30 -25.04
CA SER A 419 -30.24 24.07 -23.81
C SER A 419 -30.23 25.58 -24.08
N SER A 420 -31.10 26.32 -23.40
CA SER A 420 -31.16 27.78 -23.47
C SER A 420 -29.91 28.44 -22.89
N ASP A 421 -29.17 27.73 -22.05
CA ASP A 421 -27.92 28.19 -21.46
C ASP A 421 -26.73 27.96 -22.43
N PRO A 422 -26.05 29.02 -22.89
CA PRO A 422 -24.88 28.89 -23.76
C PRO A 422 -23.68 28.20 -23.09
N GLU A 423 -23.49 28.32 -21.78
CA GLU A 423 -22.37 27.68 -21.07
C GLU A 423 -22.53 26.16 -21.04
N VAL A 424 -23.75 25.68 -20.73
CA VAL A 424 -24.09 24.24 -20.73
C VAL A 424 -23.87 23.62 -22.12
N ARG A 425 -24.26 24.32 -23.19
CA ARG A 425 -24.05 23.84 -24.56
C ARG A 425 -22.57 23.72 -24.91
N GLU A 426 -21.76 24.70 -24.50
CA GLU A 426 -20.33 24.68 -24.80
C GLU A 426 -19.59 23.61 -23.99
N GLU A 427 -19.94 23.45 -22.72
CA GLU A 427 -19.40 22.36 -21.89
C GLU A 427 -19.75 20.98 -22.46
N TYR A 428 -21.00 20.79 -22.92
CA TYR A 428 -21.41 19.56 -23.59
C TYR A 428 -20.60 19.28 -24.86
N ARG A 429 -20.42 20.29 -25.74
CA ARG A 429 -19.59 20.13 -26.95
C ARG A 429 -18.15 19.75 -26.63
N ARG A 430 -17.58 20.39 -25.61
CA ARG A 430 -16.22 20.13 -25.14
C ARG A 430 -16.11 18.69 -24.62
N LEU A 431 -17.04 18.26 -23.77
CA LEU A 431 -17.08 16.89 -23.24
C LEU A 431 -17.18 15.86 -24.37
N ARG A 432 -18.08 16.07 -25.35
CA ARG A 432 -18.24 15.20 -26.52
C ARG A 432 -16.98 15.13 -27.40
N ALA A 433 -16.28 16.25 -27.56
CA ALA A 433 -15.02 16.28 -28.30
C ALA A 433 -13.93 15.48 -27.56
N GLN A 434 -13.81 15.67 -26.24
CA GLN A 434 -12.84 14.97 -25.41
C GLN A 434 -13.06 13.45 -25.42
N LEU A 435 -14.30 12.97 -25.35
CA LEU A 435 -14.58 11.52 -25.44
C LEU A 435 -14.13 10.87 -26.74
N ARG A 436 -14.19 11.60 -27.86
CA ARG A 436 -13.67 11.10 -29.14
C ARG A 436 -12.15 10.99 -29.14
N GLU A 437 -11.45 11.87 -28.43
CA GLU A 437 -10.00 11.80 -28.24
C GLU A 437 -9.62 10.68 -27.28
N ASP A 438 -10.35 10.55 -26.17
CA ASP A 438 -10.19 9.49 -25.18
C ASP A 438 -10.35 8.10 -25.81
N LYS A 439 -11.32 7.94 -26.73
CA LYS A 439 -11.50 6.69 -27.48
C LYS A 439 -10.25 6.34 -28.29
N LYS A 440 -9.66 7.32 -28.99
CA LYS A 440 -8.43 7.11 -29.75
C LYS A 440 -7.26 6.71 -28.84
N ALA A 441 -7.18 7.27 -27.64
CA ALA A 441 -6.14 6.94 -26.67
C ALA A 441 -6.28 5.50 -26.15
N ILE A 442 -7.49 5.07 -25.80
CA ILE A 442 -7.76 3.68 -25.39
C ILE A 442 -7.50 2.71 -26.55
N ASP A 443 -7.91 3.05 -27.77
CA ASP A 443 -7.63 2.24 -28.97
C ASP A 443 -6.13 2.14 -29.27
N ALA A 444 -5.35 3.18 -28.96
CA ALA A 444 -3.90 3.15 -29.08
C ALA A 444 -3.27 2.16 -28.10
N LEU A 445 -3.75 2.14 -26.85
CA LEU A 445 -3.33 1.15 -25.85
C LEU A 445 -3.62 -0.28 -26.33
N ALA A 446 -4.77 -0.49 -27.00
CA ALA A 446 -5.16 -1.77 -27.59
C ALA A 446 -4.13 -2.25 -28.63
N ARG A 447 -3.80 -1.37 -29.59
CA ARG A 447 -2.81 -1.66 -30.63
C ARG A 447 -1.44 -1.99 -30.05
N THR A 448 -1.03 -1.30 -29.00
CA THR A 448 0.24 -1.58 -28.30
C THR A 448 0.23 -2.97 -27.67
N ALA A 449 -0.85 -3.34 -26.96
CA ALA A 449 -0.99 -4.67 -26.37
C ALA A 449 -1.01 -5.78 -27.44
N GLU A 450 -1.70 -5.56 -28.55
CA GLU A 450 -1.73 -6.49 -29.70
C GLU A 450 -0.35 -6.64 -30.34
N GLY A 451 0.40 -5.55 -30.52
CA GLY A 451 1.76 -5.58 -31.03
C GLY A 451 2.69 -6.47 -30.20
N PHE A 452 2.61 -6.39 -28.86
CA PHE A 452 3.39 -7.27 -27.99
C PHE A 452 2.99 -8.75 -28.12
N LEU A 453 1.71 -9.05 -28.27
CA LEU A 453 1.22 -10.42 -28.46
C LEU A 453 1.63 -10.99 -29.83
N GLU A 454 1.61 -10.16 -30.87
CA GLU A 454 2.04 -10.54 -32.23
C GLU A 454 3.55 -10.80 -32.29
N GLU A 455 4.37 -9.93 -31.70
CA GLU A 455 5.81 -10.15 -31.55
C GLU A 455 6.09 -11.49 -30.85
N ALA A 456 5.34 -11.76 -29.77
CA ALA A 456 5.44 -13.00 -29.03
C ALA A 456 5.03 -14.25 -29.84
N ALA A 457 4.03 -14.12 -30.72
CA ALA A 457 3.59 -15.19 -31.61
C ALA A 457 4.58 -15.45 -32.76
N ASN A 458 5.20 -14.39 -33.29
CA ASN A 458 6.21 -14.48 -34.34
C ASN A 458 7.44 -15.25 -33.86
N MET A 459 7.92 -14.99 -32.64
CA MET A 459 9.03 -15.77 -32.06
C MET A 459 8.70 -17.24 -31.86
N LEU A 460 7.48 -17.57 -31.42
CA LEU A 460 7.07 -18.97 -31.33
C LEU A 460 7.09 -19.60 -32.72
N THR A 461 6.65 -18.88 -33.75
CA THR A 461 6.69 -19.36 -35.13
C THR A 461 8.13 -19.58 -35.60
N THR A 462 9.08 -18.69 -35.29
CA THR A 462 10.51 -18.89 -35.60
C THR A 462 11.09 -20.10 -34.85
N LEU A 463 10.77 -20.26 -33.56
CA LEU A 463 11.20 -21.43 -32.79
C LEU A 463 10.62 -22.73 -33.35
N ALA A 464 9.36 -22.71 -33.80
CA ALA A 464 8.73 -23.85 -34.43
C ALA A 464 9.44 -24.27 -35.72
N VAL A 465 9.82 -23.31 -36.57
CA VAL A 465 10.60 -23.58 -37.79
C VAL A 465 11.96 -24.17 -37.43
N TYR A 466 12.66 -23.61 -36.44
CA TYR A 466 13.93 -24.15 -35.96
C TYR A 466 13.81 -25.60 -35.41
N LEU A 467 12.72 -25.91 -34.72
CA LEU A 467 12.45 -27.26 -34.20
C LEU A 467 12.11 -28.25 -35.32
N ASP A 468 11.39 -27.80 -36.35
CA ASP A 468 11.14 -28.60 -37.56
C ASP A 468 12.47 -28.93 -38.26
N ASP A 469 13.35 -27.95 -38.45
CA ASP A 469 14.66 -28.11 -39.11
C ASP A 469 15.60 -29.06 -38.33
N ARG A 470 15.37 -29.22 -37.02
CA ARG A 470 16.11 -30.13 -36.13
C ARG A 470 15.50 -31.54 -36.05
N GLY A 471 14.45 -31.83 -36.82
CA GLY A 471 13.78 -33.14 -36.83
C GLY A 471 12.76 -33.36 -35.71
N VAL A 472 12.39 -32.31 -34.96
CA VAL A 472 11.44 -32.39 -33.83
C VAL A 472 10.06 -31.83 -34.26
N GLY A 473 9.53 -32.31 -35.38
CA GLY A 473 8.36 -31.72 -36.05
C GLY A 473 7.08 -31.66 -35.21
N ILE A 474 6.86 -32.60 -34.27
CA ILE A 474 5.72 -32.55 -33.35
C ILE A 474 5.79 -31.31 -32.44
N ALA A 475 6.98 -30.97 -31.97
CA ALA A 475 7.18 -29.77 -31.15
C ALA A 475 6.96 -28.50 -31.99
N GLY A 476 7.41 -28.46 -33.25
CA GLY A 476 7.15 -27.35 -34.15
C GLY A 476 5.66 -27.14 -34.49
N ILE A 477 4.87 -28.23 -34.62
CA ILE A 477 3.41 -28.14 -34.81
C ILE A 477 2.73 -27.54 -33.57
N VAL A 478 3.06 -28.01 -32.37
CA VAL A 478 2.50 -27.48 -31.12
C VAL A 478 2.84 -26.01 -30.96
N VAL A 479 4.11 -25.64 -31.15
CA VAL A 479 4.56 -24.26 -30.96
C VAL A 479 3.88 -23.32 -31.96
N ARG A 480 3.67 -23.72 -33.22
CA ARG A 480 2.85 -22.96 -34.20
C ARG A 480 1.40 -22.84 -33.78
N TYR A 481 0.81 -23.90 -33.22
CA TYR A 481 -0.57 -23.86 -32.73
C TYR A 481 -0.72 -22.84 -31.60
N VAL A 482 0.22 -22.81 -30.64
CA VAL A 482 0.25 -21.82 -29.56
C VAL A 482 0.44 -20.41 -30.12
N GLY A 483 1.34 -20.20 -31.08
CA GLY A 483 1.52 -18.90 -31.76
C GLY A 483 0.26 -18.39 -32.45
N ARG A 484 -0.45 -19.27 -33.20
CA ARG A 484 -1.73 -18.92 -33.83
C ARG A 484 -2.85 -18.68 -32.83
N MET A 485 -2.86 -19.39 -31.70
CA MET A 485 -3.81 -19.09 -30.63
C MET A 485 -3.59 -17.70 -30.06
N LEU A 486 -2.34 -17.28 -29.83
CA LEU A 486 -2.03 -15.95 -29.29
C LEU A 486 -2.54 -14.80 -30.17
N THR A 487 -2.52 -14.96 -31.51
CA THR A 487 -3.00 -13.93 -32.45
C THR A 487 -4.51 -13.97 -32.72
N ARG A 488 -5.18 -15.13 -32.50
CA ARG A 488 -6.61 -15.32 -32.82
C ARG A 488 -7.55 -15.41 -31.61
N TRP A 489 -7.04 -15.36 -30.39
CA TRP A 489 -7.86 -15.57 -29.19
C TRP A 489 -8.82 -14.40 -28.94
N ARG A 490 -10.06 -14.53 -29.41
CA ARG A 490 -11.19 -13.67 -29.02
C ARG A 490 -12.07 -14.26 -27.90
N SER A 491 -11.93 -15.54 -27.54
CA SER A 491 -12.84 -16.18 -26.55
C SER A 491 -12.56 -17.68 -26.35
N SER A 492 -11.67 -18.09 -25.44
CA SER A 492 -11.65 -19.49 -24.97
C SER A 492 -11.16 -19.59 -23.51
N PRO A 493 -11.50 -20.66 -22.76
CA PRO A 493 -11.31 -20.72 -21.31
C PRO A 493 -10.00 -21.40 -20.86
N MET A 494 -9.15 -21.92 -21.75
CA MET A 494 -7.95 -22.68 -21.34
C MET A 494 -6.65 -21.87 -21.42
N SER A 495 -5.89 -21.88 -20.32
CA SER A 495 -4.57 -21.27 -20.22
C SER A 495 -3.56 -21.95 -21.16
N PRO A 496 -2.87 -21.20 -22.04
CA PRO A 496 -1.79 -21.73 -22.89
C PRO A 496 -0.65 -22.41 -22.11
N THR A 497 -0.45 -22.03 -20.84
CA THR A 497 0.55 -22.63 -19.94
C THR A 497 0.20 -24.08 -19.59
N VAL A 498 -1.09 -24.39 -19.43
CA VAL A 498 -1.58 -25.75 -19.17
C VAL A 498 -1.34 -26.64 -20.40
N VAL A 499 -1.60 -26.11 -21.59
CA VAL A 499 -1.33 -26.80 -22.86
C VAL A 499 0.18 -27.03 -23.05
N PHE A 500 1.01 -26.01 -22.77
CA PHE A 500 2.46 -26.12 -22.88
C PHE A 500 3.06 -27.13 -21.88
N GLN A 501 2.65 -27.09 -20.61
CA GLN A 501 3.10 -28.05 -19.59
C GLN A 501 2.64 -29.48 -19.91
N TRP A 502 1.42 -29.64 -20.44
CA TRP A 502 0.92 -30.94 -20.90
C TRP A 502 1.78 -31.49 -22.05
N VAL A 503 2.17 -30.64 -23.00
CA VAL A 503 3.06 -31.03 -24.10
C VAL A 503 4.46 -31.36 -23.60
N CYS A 504 5.08 -30.52 -22.75
CA CYS A 504 6.41 -30.78 -22.21
C CYS A 504 6.48 -32.10 -21.43
N ARG A 505 5.42 -32.47 -20.69
CA ARG A 505 5.30 -33.77 -20.01
C ARG A 505 5.18 -34.95 -20.99
N LYS A 506 4.65 -34.72 -22.19
CA LYS A 506 4.47 -35.75 -23.23
C LYS A 506 5.67 -35.88 -24.18
N THR A 507 6.56 -34.88 -24.25
CA THR A 507 7.71 -34.86 -25.17
C THR A 507 9.04 -35.25 -24.53
N TRP A 508 9.10 -35.55 -23.22
CA TRP A 508 10.35 -35.77 -22.47
C TRP A 508 10.89 -37.20 -22.43
N THR A 509 10.40 -38.11 -23.26
CA THR A 509 11.00 -39.44 -23.46
C THR A 509 11.66 -39.52 -24.82
N VAL A 510 12.82 -38.87 -24.96
CA VAL A 510 13.79 -39.15 -26.01
C VAL A 510 15.10 -39.48 -25.31
N SER A 511 15.31 -40.77 -24.98
CA SER A 511 16.63 -41.24 -24.55
C SER A 511 17.48 -41.49 -25.77
N SER A 512 18.67 -40.89 -25.80
CA SER A 512 19.68 -41.19 -26.81
C SER A 512 20.20 -42.62 -26.64
N SER A 513 20.04 -43.46 -27.66
CA SER A 513 20.96 -44.56 -27.92
C SER A 513 21.59 -44.34 -29.29
N GLN A 514 22.89 -44.58 -29.36
CA GLN A 514 23.66 -44.52 -30.60
C GLN A 514 23.08 -45.49 -31.63
N GLU A 515 23.19 -45.09 -32.89
CA GLU A 515 22.66 -45.73 -34.12
C GLU A 515 21.25 -45.29 -34.52
N GLU A 516 21.17 -44.91 -35.80
CA GLU A 516 20.09 -44.18 -36.46
C GLU A 516 18.79 -45.00 -36.55
N GLU A 517 17.93 -44.92 -35.53
CA GLU A 517 16.49 -45.16 -35.66
C GLU A 517 15.75 -44.61 -34.42
N PHE A 518 14.89 -43.61 -34.61
CA PHE A 518 14.07 -43.04 -33.52
C PHE A 518 12.79 -43.87 -33.33
N PHE A 519 12.66 -44.57 -32.20
CA PHE A 519 11.40 -45.20 -31.81
C PHE A 519 10.58 -44.29 -30.90
N ILE A 520 9.34 -43.99 -31.30
CA ILE A 520 8.34 -43.36 -30.44
C ILE A 520 7.51 -44.47 -29.80
N GLU A 521 7.72 -44.74 -28.52
CA GLU A 521 6.85 -45.61 -27.74
C GLU A 521 5.62 -44.81 -27.29
N MET A 522 4.48 -45.00 -27.98
CA MET A 522 3.20 -44.45 -27.51
C MET A 522 2.68 -45.33 -26.37
N GLY A 523 2.66 -44.79 -25.15
CA GLY A 523 1.96 -45.40 -24.02
C GLY A 523 0.48 -45.64 -24.39
N HIS A 524 0.10 -46.93 -24.34
CA HIS A 524 -1.19 -47.52 -24.66
C HIS A 524 -2.41 -46.58 -24.55
N ILE A 525 -3.11 -46.40 -25.68
CA ILE A 525 -4.55 -46.16 -25.72
C ILE A 525 -5.15 -47.39 -26.40
N GLU A 526 -5.86 -48.23 -25.64
CA GLU A 526 -6.76 -49.22 -26.22
C GLU A 526 -7.87 -48.47 -26.96
N MET A 527 -7.89 -48.56 -28.30
CA MET A 527 -9.08 -48.78 -29.10
C MET A 527 -8.68 -49.20 -30.52
N GLY A 528 -8.97 -50.46 -30.86
CA GLY A 528 -9.48 -50.86 -32.17
C GLY A 528 -8.59 -50.76 -33.42
N ARG A 529 -7.93 -51.89 -33.72
CA ARG A 529 -7.64 -52.49 -35.06
C ARG A 529 -6.87 -51.72 -36.15
N GLN A 530 -5.68 -52.29 -36.39
CA GLN A 530 -5.10 -52.77 -37.67
C GLN A 530 -4.44 -51.80 -38.65
N GLY A 531 -3.11 -51.92 -38.72
CA GLY A 531 -2.31 -51.79 -39.95
C GLY A 531 -1.07 -50.91 -39.79
N PRO A 532 0.17 -51.44 -39.91
CA PRO A 532 1.35 -50.60 -39.99
C PRO A 532 1.45 -49.97 -41.39
N ILE A 533 1.43 -48.64 -41.46
CA ILE A 533 1.91 -47.90 -42.63
C ILE A 533 3.42 -47.75 -42.46
N LYS A 534 4.21 -48.39 -43.33
CA LYS A 534 5.63 -48.14 -43.47
C LYS A 534 5.85 -46.76 -44.12
N LEU A 535 6.71 -45.93 -43.54
CA LEU A 535 7.40 -44.85 -44.24
C LEU A 535 8.76 -45.37 -44.72
#